data_AF-A0A9D2VZT4-F1
#
_entry.id   AF-A0A9D2VZT4-F1
#
_cell.length_a   1.000
_cell.length_b   1.000
_cell.length_c   1.000
_cell.angle_alpha   90.00
_cell.angle_beta   90.00
_cell.angle_gamma   90.00
#
_symmetry.space_group_name_H-M   'P 1'
#
loop_
_entity.id
_entity.type
_entity.pdbx_description
1 polymer ?
#
loop_
_entity_poly.entity_id
_entity_poly.type
_entity_poly.pdbx_seq_one_letter_code
_entity_poly.pdbx_strand_id
1 'polypeptide(L)'
;MRTTFFSLFLLFFGAVAAQQKNAPLPNIIPEPVEMTSGQGQFTISRATRVYAADKEAEKSAKYFIDYFNRHFGYRLALAKKDAGEDLIVFSDRKNGETSGGYTLTVTPEAIRIEGNDGPGVFYGMQSLIQMLPTRAGVLPIIGAVTIRDYPRFAYRGMHFDCVRHFFPVEYVKRYIDYLALHKMNYFHWHLTDDQAWRLEMKSHPELTAQGSTREGEILGLYPGTYRKRPYGGYYTQEQAKEIVEYAAERYITVIPEIDIPGHCMAVLAVHPEFSTQPDLEHKTAQTWGIYNKFNNVLAPKPEVFAFLTDVFSELCDVFPSQYIHVGGDECAKKWWKESEQAQQFMKEHNLKDEEELQSYFIHYVGDVIAKKGKTTVGWNEILEGGLAPDAVVMSWQGTAGGITAAKSGHRVIMTPSGYSYYNNLQSRNQRQITHQGYLPLEKVYKYDIIPAELTPEQASNIIGAQACLWTEYFPTTGKVEMALFPRLSALAENVWSQPEKKDWERFLRKMPDQFERYDLWGARFSEDFFRMYDLPYYDPTTR
;
A
#
# COMPACT_ATOMS: atom_id res chain seq x y z
N MET A 1 -69.86 39.42 56.27
CA MET A 1 -69.84 38.18 55.46
C MET A 1 -68.49 38.08 54.76
N ARG A 2 -67.63 37.16 55.18
CA ARG A 2 -66.39 36.79 54.48
C ARG A 2 -66.62 35.39 53.92
N THR A 3 -66.64 35.27 52.60
CA THR A 3 -66.64 33.98 51.89
C THR A 3 -65.30 33.84 51.18
N THR A 4 -64.54 32.86 51.64
CA THR A 4 -63.25 32.41 51.12
C THR A 4 -63.49 31.59 49.85
N PHE A 5 -62.88 31.97 48.72
CA PHE A 5 -62.76 31.12 47.53
C PHE A 5 -61.33 30.57 47.47
N PHE A 6 -61.20 29.25 47.56
CA PHE A 6 -59.96 28.51 47.38
C PHE A 6 -59.81 28.21 45.88
N SER A 7 -58.80 28.78 45.22
CA SER A 7 -58.39 28.37 43.88
C SER A 7 -57.22 27.40 43.98
N LEU A 8 -57.46 26.16 43.57
CA LEU A 8 -56.48 25.08 43.44
C LEU A 8 -55.66 25.35 42.16
N PHE A 9 -54.38 25.70 42.29
CA PHE A 9 -53.44 25.77 41.16
C PHE A 9 -52.72 24.42 41.05
N LEU A 10 -53.14 23.60 40.08
CA LEU A 10 -52.45 22.36 39.69
C LEU A 10 -51.23 22.74 38.84
N LEU A 11 -50.04 22.71 39.44
CA LEU A 11 -48.75 22.79 38.74
C LEU A 11 -48.50 21.44 38.06
N PHE A 12 -48.79 21.38 36.75
CA PHE A 12 -48.30 20.33 35.87
C PHE A 12 -46.78 20.48 35.72
N PHE A 13 -46.01 19.75 36.53
CA PHE A 13 -44.60 19.48 36.24
C PHE A 13 -44.55 18.47 35.09
N GLY A 14 -44.56 18.97 33.85
CA GLY A 14 -44.18 18.19 32.68
C GLY A 14 -42.68 17.89 32.76
N ALA A 15 -42.32 16.72 33.27
CA ALA A 15 -40.98 16.19 33.08
C ALA A 15 -40.78 15.94 31.58
N VAL A 16 -40.15 16.89 30.89
CA VAL A 16 -39.57 16.64 29.57
C VAL A 16 -38.43 15.67 29.82
N ALA A 17 -38.71 14.37 29.66
CA ALA A 17 -37.66 13.38 29.53
C ALA A 17 -36.84 13.80 28.30
N ALA A 18 -35.65 14.34 28.52
CA ALA A 18 -34.69 14.57 27.46
C ALA A 18 -34.44 13.21 26.81
N GLN A 19 -35.02 12.99 25.64
CA GLN A 19 -34.80 11.78 24.85
C GLN A 19 -33.30 11.76 24.55
N GLN A 20 -32.54 10.89 25.23
CA GLN A 20 -31.11 10.72 25.00
C GLN A 20 -30.95 10.24 23.56
N LYS A 21 -30.66 11.19 22.68
CA LYS A 21 -30.48 10.94 21.25
C LYS A 21 -29.22 10.12 21.07
N ASN A 22 -29.30 9.08 20.25
CA ASN A 22 -28.12 8.30 19.89
C ASN A 22 -27.05 9.20 19.30
N ALA A 23 -25.78 8.87 19.58
CA ALA A 23 -24.65 9.58 19.01
C ALA A 23 -24.63 9.41 17.48
N PRO A 24 -24.18 10.42 16.71
CA PRO A 24 -23.98 10.27 15.28
C PRO A 24 -22.92 9.20 15.01
N LEU A 25 -23.09 8.45 13.92
CA LEU A 25 -22.08 7.49 13.47
C LEU A 25 -20.82 8.23 13.00
N PRO A 26 -19.62 7.69 13.30
CA PRO A 26 -18.36 8.31 12.88
C PRO A 26 -18.12 8.15 11.37
N ASN A 27 -17.40 9.10 10.79
CA ASN A 27 -16.91 9.02 9.41
C ASN A 27 -15.60 8.24 9.37
N ILE A 28 -15.67 6.96 8.97
CA ILE A 28 -14.50 6.07 8.85
C ILE A 28 -14.33 5.63 7.39
N ILE A 29 -13.10 5.73 6.87
CA ILE A 29 -12.66 5.14 5.61
C ILE A 29 -11.46 4.22 5.90
N PRO A 30 -11.52 2.92 5.62
CA PRO A 30 -12.61 2.21 4.96
C PRO A 30 -13.91 2.08 5.78
N GLU A 31 -15.07 2.00 5.12
CA GLU A 31 -16.38 1.75 5.69
C GLU A 31 -16.38 0.40 6.44
N PRO A 32 -16.66 0.41 7.76
CA PRO A 32 -16.74 -0.81 8.55
C PRO A 32 -17.88 -1.73 8.12
N VAL A 33 -17.73 -3.04 8.39
CA VAL A 33 -18.80 -4.03 8.15
C VAL A 33 -20.09 -3.65 8.89
N GLU A 34 -19.99 -3.25 10.16
CA GLU A 34 -21.13 -2.85 10.97
C GLU A 34 -20.78 -1.71 11.92
N MET A 35 -21.69 -0.74 12.03
CA MET A 35 -21.65 0.31 13.05
C MET A 35 -23.04 0.49 13.67
N THR A 36 -23.12 0.40 15.00
CA THR A 36 -24.35 0.60 15.76
C THR A 36 -24.19 1.77 16.71
N SER A 37 -25.00 2.82 16.53
CA SER A 37 -25.00 3.97 17.43
C SER A 37 -25.47 3.61 18.84
N GLY A 38 -24.78 4.13 19.85
CA GLY A 38 -25.14 4.03 21.25
C GLY A 38 -25.58 5.38 21.83
N GLN A 39 -25.81 5.43 23.14
CA GLN A 39 -26.16 6.64 23.88
C GLN A 39 -24.97 7.17 24.68
N GLY A 40 -24.81 8.49 24.68
CA GLY A 40 -23.73 9.17 25.39
C GLY A 40 -22.45 9.31 24.58
N GLN A 41 -21.37 9.70 25.25
CA GLN A 41 -20.08 10.01 24.65
C GLN A 41 -18.95 9.80 25.66
N PHE A 42 -17.78 9.42 25.17
CA PHE A 42 -16.54 9.35 25.93
C PHE A 42 -15.69 10.60 25.65
N THR A 43 -15.22 11.28 26.69
CA THR A 43 -14.26 12.39 26.54
C THR A 43 -12.86 11.90 26.88
N ILE A 44 -11.95 11.87 25.91
CA ILE A 44 -10.54 11.65 26.21
C ILE A 44 -10.02 12.92 26.91
N SER A 45 -9.50 12.75 28.12
CA SER A 45 -9.01 13.83 28.98
C SER A 45 -7.60 13.53 29.49
N ARG A 46 -7.02 14.44 30.29
CA ARG A 46 -5.73 14.22 30.96
C ARG A 46 -5.78 13.10 32.02
N ALA A 47 -6.98 12.80 32.51
CA ALA A 47 -7.19 11.70 33.46
C ALA A 47 -7.22 10.35 32.74
N THR A 48 -7.63 10.33 31.46
CA THR A 48 -7.73 9.11 30.67
C THR A 48 -6.40 8.36 30.64
N ARG A 49 -6.49 7.04 30.78
CA ARG A 49 -5.36 6.13 30.69
C ARG A 49 -5.56 5.14 29.55
N VAL A 50 -4.47 4.51 29.12
CA VAL A 50 -4.49 3.47 28.09
C VAL A 50 -4.02 2.17 28.71
N TYR A 51 -4.80 1.11 28.60
CA TYR A 51 -4.46 -0.22 29.11
C TYR A 51 -4.29 -1.20 27.95
N ALA A 52 -3.21 -1.97 27.98
CA ALA A 52 -3.02 -3.12 27.10
C ALA A 52 -3.19 -4.39 27.95
N ALA A 53 -4.14 -5.25 27.57
CA ALA A 53 -4.45 -6.47 28.31
C ALA A 53 -3.35 -7.54 28.17
N ASP A 54 -2.52 -7.44 27.14
CA ASP A 54 -1.48 -8.39 26.81
C ASP A 54 -0.32 -7.73 26.03
N LYS A 55 0.76 -8.50 25.81
CA LYS A 55 2.00 -8.02 25.17
C LYS A 55 1.83 -7.66 23.69
N GLU A 56 0.94 -8.34 22.96
CA GLU A 56 0.70 -8.00 21.56
C GLU A 56 -0.11 -6.71 21.44
N ALA A 57 -1.11 -6.53 22.31
CA ALA A 57 -1.87 -5.29 22.41
C ALA A 57 -1.02 -4.07 22.84
N GLU A 58 0.11 -4.29 23.52
CA GLU A 58 1.02 -3.22 23.97
C GLU A 58 1.60 -2.40 22.79
N LYS A 59 1.84 -3.04 21.64
CA LYS A 59 2.34 -2.36 20.43
C LYS A 59 1.33 -1.32 19.94
N SER A 60 0.07 -1.72 19.77
CA SER A 60 -1.01 -0.83 19.35
C SER A 60 -1.29 0.25 20.41
N ALA A 61 -1.27 -0.09 21.70
CA ALA A 61 -1.43 0.89 22.76
C ALA A 61 -0.36 1.99 22.74
N LYS A 62 0.92 1.61 22.56
CA LYS A 62 2.04 2.56 22.43
C LYS A 62 1.91 3.42 21.17
N TYR A 63 1.60 2.81 20.03
CA TYR A 63 1.37 3.55 18.80
C TYR A 63 0.26 4.59 18.97
N PHE A 64 -0.86 4.23 19.58
CA PHE A 64 -1.97 5.15 19.83
C PHE A 64 -1.55 6.31 20.73
N ILE A 65 -0.82 6.02 21.82
CA ILE A 65 -0.30 7.05 22.72
C ILE A 65 0.62 8.02 21.96
N ASP A 66 1.54 7.50 21.14
CA ASP A 66 2.49 8.32 20.38
C ASP A 66 1.77 9.19 19.34
N TYR A 67 0.80 8.61 18.63
CA TYR A 67 -0.07 9.35 17.71
C TYR A 67 -0.81 10.48 18.44
N PHE A 68 -1.49 10.15 19.55
CA PHE A 68 -2.26 11.11 20.31
C PHE A 68 -1.40 12.25 20.85
N ASN A 69 -0.25 11.91 21.43
CA ASN A 69 0.67 12.87 22.03
C ASN A 69 1.28 13.82 20.99
N ARG A 70 1.44 13.38 19.74
CA ARG A 70 1.95 14.20 18.64
C ARG A 70 0.96 15.28 18.20
N HIS A 71 -0.35 15.02 18.30
CA HIS A 71 -1.37 15.86 17.66
C HIS A 71 -2.30 16.63 18.64
N PHE A 72 -2.49 16.18 19.88
CA PHE A 72 -3.58 16.71 20.75
C PHE A 72 -3.12 17.50 21.99
N GLY A 73 -1.82 17.77 22.15
CA GLY A 73 -1.30 18.78 23.11
C GLY A 73 -1.33 18.38 24.59
N TYR A 74 -1.76 17.17 24.94
CA TYR A 74 -1.55 16.59 26.27
C TYR A 74 -1.30 15.09 26.17
N ARG A 75 -0.67 14.54 27.21
CA ARG A 75 -0.10 13.19 27.17
C ARG A 75 -1.01 12.15 27.78
N LEU A 76 -1.25 11.08 27.02
CA LEU A 76 -1.79 9.83 27.56
C LEU A 76 -0.66 8.98 28.13
N ALA A 77 -1.00 8.14 29.11
CA ALA A 77 -0.06 7.24 29.78
C ALA A 77 -0.65 5.84 29.92
N LEU A 78 0.23 4.84 29.94
CA LEU A 78 -0.15 3.46 30.18
C LEU A 78 -0.67 3.26 31.61
N ALA A 79 -1.76 2.53 31.73
CA ALA A 79 -2.31 2.01 32.98
C ALA A 79 -1.64 0.67 33.31
N LYS A 80 -1.53 0.36 34.61
CA LYS A 80 -1.02 -0.94 35.09
C LYS A 80 -2.08 -2.03 35.14
N LYS A 81 -3.37 -1.66 35.17
CA LYS A 81 -4.52 -2.56 35.26
C LYS A 81 -5.75 -1.91 34.64
N ASP A 82 -6.74 -2.72 34.30
CA ASP A 82 -8.07 -2.25 33.92
C ASP A 82 -8.79 -1.70 35.17
N ALA A 83 -9.10 -0.41 35.16
CA ALA A 83 -9.81 0.29 36.23
C ALA A 83 -11.33 0.39 35.97
N GLY A 84 -11.81 -0.06 34.80
CA GLY A 84 -13.23 -0.02 34.42
C GLY A 84 -13.71 1.31 33.84
N GLU A 85 -13.20 2.44 34.33
CA GLU A 85 -13.63 3.80 33.94
C GLU A 85 -12.45 4.69 33.49
N ASP A 86 -12.74 5.72 32.69
CA ASP A 86 -11.78 6.66 32.10
C ASP A 86 -10.62 5.98 31.37
N LEU A 87 -10.92 4.91 30.65
CA LEU A 87 -9.92 3.99 30.11
C LEU A 87 -10.12 3.69 28.63
N ILE A 88 -9.00 3.61 27.90
CA ILE A 88 -8.93 3.03 26.55
C ILE A 88 -8.23 1.68 26.68
N VAL A 89 -8.92 0.61 26.31
CA VAL A 89 -8.45 -0.77 26.47
C VAL A 89 -8.19 -1.41 25.13
N PHE A 90 -7.00 -1.99 24.98
CA PHE A 90 -6.61 -2.82 23.85
C PHE A 90 -6.43 -4.26 24.33
N SER A 91 -7.01 -5.22 23.60
CA SER A 91 -6.88 -6.64 23.93
C SER A 91 -6.90 -7.52 22.69
N ASP A 92 -5.99 -8.49 22.66
CA ASP A 92 -5.94 -9.55 21.65
C ASP A 92 -6.65 -10.81 22.17
N ARG A 93 -7.74 -11.21 21.50
CA ARG A 93 -8.51 -12.42 21.85
C ARG A 93 -7.77 -13.70 21.49
N LYS A 94 -6.81 -13.66 20.56
CA LYS A 94 -6.03 -14.80 20.09
C LYS A 94 -6.89 -15.96 19.60
N ASN A 95 -8.06 -15.65 19.03
CA ASN A 95 -8.95 -16.66 18.48
C ASN A 95 -8.66 -16.95 17.00
N GLY A 96 -7.98 -16.04 16.30
CA GLY A 96 -7.63 -16.17 14.88
C GLY A 96 -8.84 -16.23 13.94
N GLU A 97 -10.05 -15.99 14.45
CA GLU A 97 -11.26 -15.91 13.64
C GLU A 97 -11.11 -14.71 12.70
N THR A 98 -11.10 -14.90 11.38
CA THR A 98 -10.87 -13.82 10.38
C THR A 98 -9.76 -12.83 10.77
N SER A 99 -8.51 -13.14 10.43
CA SER A 99 -7.34 -12.29 10.73
C SER A 99 -7.56 -10.81 10.36
N GLY A 100 -7.16 -9.90 11.26
CA GLY A 100 -7.42 -8.46 11.12
C GLY A 100 -8.83 -8.00 11.54
N GLY A 101 -9.70 -8.93 11.95
CA GLY A 101 -11.02 -8.60 12.48
C GLY A 101 -10.98 -8.03 13.90
N TYR A 102 -11.90 -7.11 14.21
CA TYR A 102 -11.98 -6.49 15.53
C TYR A 102 -13.40 -6.06 15.91
N THR A 103 -13.60 -5.83 17.21
CA THR A 103 -14.74 -5.09 17.76
C THR A 103 -14.22 -3.85 18.50
N LEU A 104 -14.77 -2.68 18.20
CA LEU A 104 -14.51 -1.42 18.91
C LEU A 104 -15.82 -0.97 19.56
N THR A 105 -15.80 -0.76 20.88
CA THR A 105 -16.95 -0.29 21.65
C THR A 105 -16.59 0.99 22.40
N VAL A 106 -17.40 2.03 22.22
CA VAL A 106 -17.32 3.28 22.98
C VAL A 106 -18.57 3.39 23.85
N THR A 107 -18.37 3.54 25.15
CA THR A 107 -19.39 3.89 26.14
C THR A 107 -18.99 5.17 26.87
N PRO A 108 -19.86 5.79 27.68
CA PRO A 108 -19.46 6.93 28.52
C PRO A 108 -18.29 6.64 29.47
N GLU A 109 -18.10 5.38 29.85
CA GLU A 109 -17.11 4.94 30.84
C GLU A 109 -15.77 4.54 30.22
N ALA A 110 -15.76 3.96 29.01
CA ALA A 110 -14.53 3.43 28.41
C ALA A 110 -14.62 3.29 26.89
N ILE A 111 -13.44 3.17 26.27
CA ILE A 111 -13.26 2.69 24.89
C ILE A 111 -12.58 1.33 24.96
N ARG A 112 -13.13 0.32 24.29
CA ARG A 112 -12.57 -1.04 24.25
C ARG A 112 -12.37 -1.48 22.81
N ILE A 113 -11.18 -1.99 22.51
CA ILE A 113 -10.80 -2.56 21.22
C ILE A 113 -10.35 -4.00 21.45
N GLU A 114 -11.12 -4.92 20.89
CA GLU A 114 -10.88 -6.36 20.96
C GLU A 114 -10.57 -6.87 19.55
N GLY A 115 -9.32 -7.25 19.31
CA GLY A 115 -8.89 -7.86 18.05
C GLY A 115 -9.04 -9.38 18.09
N ASN A 116 -9.25 -10.00 16.93
CA ASN A 116 -9.19 -11.46 16.78
C ASN A 116 -7.74 -11.98 16.85
N ASP A 117 -6.82 -11.08 16.48
CA ASP A 117 -5.36 -11.21 16.52
C ASP A 117 -4.72 -9.81 16.69
N GLY A 118 -3.39 -9.75 16.79
CA GLY A 118 -2.62 -8.50 16.85
C GLY A 118 -2.94 -7.48 15.74
N PRO A 119 -2.99 -7.88 14.44
CA PRO A 119 -3.46 -7.02 13.36
C PRO A 119 -4.87 -6.45 13.60
N GLY A 120 -5.81 -7.25 14.10
CA GLY A 120 -7.15 -6.80 14.45
C GLY A 120 -7.15 -5.67 15.49
N VAL A 121 -6.35 -5.81 16.55
CA VAL A 121 -6.18 -4.75 17.55
C VAL A 121 -5.65 -3.47 16.89
N PHE A 122 -4.67 -3.60 16.01
CA PHE A 122 -4.09 -2.48 15.28
C PHE A 122 -5.09 -1.81 14.34
N TYR A 123 -5.88 -2.54 13.57
CA TYR A 123 -6.89 -1.94 12.68
C TYR A 123 -8.05 -1.31 13.44
N GLY A 124 -8.45 -1.88 14.59
CA GLY A 124 -9.39 -1.23 15.50
C GLY A 124 -8.87 0.09 16.05
N MET A 125 -7.58 0.16 16.39
CA MET A 125 -6.91 1.41 16.75
C MET A 125 -6.91 2.41 15.60
N GLN A 126 -6.68 1.99 14.34
CA GLN A 126 -6.76 2.90 13.19
C GLN A 126 -8.17 3.50 13.03
N SER A 127 -9.22 2.73 13.29
CA SER A 127 -10.59 3.26 13.33
C SER A 127 -10.81 4.24 14.47
N LEU A 128 -10.26 3.98 15.67
CA LEU A 128 -10.30 4.94 16.78
C LEU A 128 -9.59 6.26 16.42
N ILE A 129 -8.44 6.20 15.75
CA ILE A 129 -7.74 7.39 15.23
C ILE A 129 -8.67 8.19 14.30
N GLN A 130 -9.44 7.50 13.46
CA GLN A 130 -10.44 8.12 12.57
C GLN A 130 -11.68 8.67 13.29
N MET A 131 -11.81 8.45 14.58
CA MET A 131 -12.86 9.02 15.43
C MET A 131 -12.34 10.21 16.26
N LEU A 132 -11.02 10.45 16.27
CA LEU A 132 -10.44 11.64 16.88
C LEU A 132 -10.70 12.89 16.04
N PRO A 133 -10.71 14.09 16.66
CA PRO A 133 -10.80 15.34 15.93
C PRO A 133 -9.68 15.49 14.90
N THR A 134 -10.00 16.13 13.80
CA THR A 134 -9.07 16.38 12.68
C THR A 134 -8.20 17.63 12.89
N ARG A 135 -8.39 18.36 14.01
CA ARG A 135 -7.69 19.60 14.33
C ARG A 135 -7.10 19.56 15.72
N ALA A 136 -5.87 20.02 15.85
CA ALA A 136 -5.22 20.21 17.14
C ALA A 136 -6.01 21.21 18.01
N GLY A 137 -6.02 20.99 19.32
CA GLY A 137 -6.71 21.86 20.29
C GLY A 137 -8.22 21.63 20.42
N VAL A 138 -8.83 20.80 19.57
CA VAL A 138 -10.22 20.36 19.73
C VAL A 138 -10.27 19.21 20.74
N LEU A 139 -11.20 19.30 21.70
CA LEU A 139 -11.40 18.23 22.68
C LEU A 139 -11.83 16.93 22.00
N PRO A 140 -11.15 15.78 22.23
CA PRO A 140 -11.56 14.50 21.66
C PRO A 140 -12.77 13.94 22.40
N ILE A 141 -13.95 14.23 21.86
CA ILE A 141 -15.23 13.71 22.32
C ILE A 141 -15.72 12.69 21.30
N ILE A 142 -15.92 11.45 21.75
CA ILE A 142 -16.22 10.32 20.88
C ILE A 142 -17.61 9.80 21.23
N GLY A 143 -18.53 9.83 20.27
CA GLY A 143 -19.88 9.32 20.45
C GLY A 143 -19.92 7.82 20.75
N ALA A 144 -20.85 7.39 21.61
CA ALA A 144 -21.03 5.98 21.91
C ALA A 144 -21.40 5.19 20.63
N VAL A 145 -20.66 4.12 20.36
CA VAL A 145 -20.80 3.31 19.15
C VAL A 145 -20.23 1.91 19.39
N THR A 146 -20.79 0.91 18.72
CA THR A 146 -20.14 -0.39 18.57
C THR A 146 -19.85 -0.62 17.09
N ILE A 147 -18.61 -0.98 16.78
CA ILE A 147 -18.12 -1.27 15.44
C ILE A 147 -17.64 -2.71 15.41
N ARG A 148 -18.12 -3.49 14.45
CA ARG A 148 -17.60 -4.82 14.12
C ARG A 148 -17.07 -4.76 12.71
N ASP A 149 -15.83 -5.19 12.51
CA ASP A 149 -15.16 -4.94 11.24
C ASP A 149 -14.06 -5.97 10.97
N TYR A 150 -13.82 -6.23 9.70
CA TYR A 150 -12.80 -7.16 9.20
C TYR A 150 -12.54 -6.90 7.71
N PRO A 151 -11.33 -7.19 7.21
CA PRO A 151 -10.99 -6.93 5.81
C PRO A 151 -11.71 -7.91 4.87
N ARG A 152 -12.12 -7.43 3.69
CA ARG A 152 -12.58 -8.23 2.56
C ARG A 152 -11.47 -9.11 1.97
N PHE A 153 -10.25 -8.57 1.85
CA PHE A 153 -9.12 -9.27 1.25
C PHE A 153 -7.95 -9.39 2.21
N ALA A 154 -7.26 -10.54 2.15
CA ALA A 154 -6.06 -10.79 2.92
C ALA A 154 -4.87 -9.95 2.42
N TYR A 155 -4.76 -9.72 1.11
CA TYR A 155 -3.74 -8.88 0.49
C TYR A 155 -4.27 -7.47 0.19
N ARG A 156 -3.67 -6.45 0.79
CA ARG A 156 -4.02 -5.03 0.61
C ARG A 156 -2.72 -4.25 0.41
N GLY A 157 -2.30 -4.13 -0.84
CA GLY A 157 -0.95 -3.67 -1.19
C GLY A 157 -0.89 -2.26 -1.78
N MET A 158 0.28 -1.64 -1.63
CA MET A 158 0.67 -0.46 -2.37
C MET A 158 2.12 -0.60 -2.83
N HIS A 159 2.35 -0.39 -4.13
CA HIS A 159 3.67 -0.40 -4.74
C HIS A 159 4.29 1.00 -4.81
N PHE A 160 5.60 1.07 -4.57
CA PHE A 160 6.38 2.29 -4.69
C PHE A 160 7.70 2.08 -5.44
N ASP A 161 7.79 2.75 -6.59
CA ASP A 161 9.00 2.82 -7.42
C ASP A 161 10.02 3.79 -6.80
N CYS A 162 11.10 3.21 -6.26
CA CYS A 162 12.25 3.95 -5.76
C CYS A 162 13.43 4.01 -6.75
N VAL A 163 13.23 3.52 -7.98
CA VAL A 163 14.25 3.43 -9.01
C VAL A 163 14.25 4.66 -9.89
N ARG A 164 13.11 4.99 -10.50
CA ARG A 164 13.02 6.13 -11.42
C ARG A 164 13.39 7.41 -10.69
N HIS A 165 12.89 7.56 -9.46
CA HIS A 165 13.42 8.50 -8.47
C HIS A 165 13.66 7.82 -7.12
N PHE A 166 14.80 8.12 -6.49
CA PHE A 166 15.18 7.68 -5.16
C PHE A 166 14.52 8.53 -4.08
N PHE A 167 14.13 7.91 -2.97
CA PHE A 167 13.51 8.55 -1.82
C PHE A 167 14.26 8.24 -0.52
N PRO A 168 14.42 9.22 0.40
CA PRO A 168 15.09 8.96 1.67
C PRO A 168 14.34 7.94 2.55
N VAL A 169 15.08 7.21 3.39
CA VAL A 169 14.54 6.23 4.36
C VAL A 169 13.39 6.81 5.18
N GLU A 170 13.55 8.02 5.70
CA GLU A 170 12.52 8.70 6.49
C GLU A 170 11.22 8.94 5.72
N TYR A 171 11.32 9.15 4.41
CA TYR A 171 10.12 9.27 3.59
C TYR A 171 9.48 7.91 3.30
N VAL A 172 10.27 6.85 3.09
CA VAL A 172 9.72 5.48 2.94
C VAL A 172 8.97 5.06 4.20
N LYS A 173 9.49 5.37 5.39
CA LYS A 173 8.77 5.19 6.67
C LYS A 173 7.46 5.97 6.71
N ARG A 174 7.47 7.24 6.29
CA ARG A 174 6.25 8.06 6.20
C ARG A 174 5.23 7.49 5.21
N TYR A 175 5.70 6.94 4.09
CA TYR A 175 4.86 6.24 3.12
C TYR A 175 4.17 5.03 3.76
N ILE A 176 4.91 4.24 4.54
CA ILE A 176 4.39 3.11 5.33
C ILE A 176 3.37 3.58 6.39
N ASP A 177 3.58 4.73 7.03
CA ASP A 177 2.58 5.31 7.95
C ASP A 177 1.27 5.61 7.22
N TYR A 178 1.33 6.14 6.00
CA TYR A 178 0.12 6.35 5.18
C TYR A 178 -0.59 5.04 4.86
N LEU A 179 0.14 3.96 4.56
CA LEU A 179 -0.43 2.64 4.34
C LEU A 179 -1.15 2.13 5.61
N ALA A 180 -0.51 2.28 6.77
CA ALA A 180 -1.05 1.85 8.05
C ALA A 180 -2.35 2.60 8.41
N LEU A 181 -2.38 3.92 8.23
CA LEU A 181 -3.55 4.78 8.44
C LEU A 181 -4.73 4.44 7.54
N HIS A 182 -4.47 3.73 6.43
CA HIS A 182 -5.46 3.23 5.46
C HIS A 182 -5.71 1.71 5.59
N LYS A 183 -5.23 1.07 6.66
CA LYS A 183 -5.39 -0.38 6.91
C LYS A 183 -4.81 -1.29 5.82
N MET A 184 -3.84 -0.80 5.05
CA MET A 184 -3.07 -1.59 4.10
C MET A 184 -2.06 -2.46 4.86
N ASN A 185 -1.64 -3.59 4.28
CA ASN A 185 -0.75 -4.56 4.95
C ASN A 185 0.40 -5.08 4.09
N TYR A 186 0.51 -4.66 2.84
CA TYR A 186 1.67 -4.95 2.01
C TYR A 186 2.26 -3.66 1.42
N PHE A 187 3.58 -3.54 1.57
CA PHE A 187 4.38 -2.53 0.89
C PHE A 187 5.22 -3.24 -0.17
N HIS A 188 4.87 -3.06 -1.44
CA HIS A 188 5.63 -3.62 -2.56
C HIS A 188 6.71 -2.61 -2.96
N TRP A 189 7.97 -2.97 -2.73
CA TRP A 189 9.10 -2.06 -2.86
C TRP A 189 9.92 -2.39 -4.11
N HIS A 190 9.74 -1.57 -5.14
CA HIS A 190 10.45 -1.71 -6.40
C HIS A 190 11.82 -1.05 -6.32
N LEU A 191 12.86 -1.89 -6.34
CA LEU A 191 14.23 -1.56 -5.96
C LEU A 191 15.22 -1.60 -7.13
N THR A 192 14.86 -2.17 -8.28
CA THR A 192 15.75 -2.27 -9.44
C THR A 192 15.00 -2.07 -10.73
N ASP A 193 15.56 -1.30 -11.65
CA ASP A 193 15.06 -1.09 -13.01
C ASP A 193 16.22 -0.60 -13.88
N ASP A 194 15.93 -0.27 -15.14
CA ASP A 194 16.90 0.17 -16.12
C ASP A 194 17.69 1.42 -15.69
N GLN A 195 17.05 2.32 -14.95
CA GLN A 195 17.64 3.62 -14.60
C GLN A 195 18.50 3.57 -13.34
N ALA A 196 18.39 2.52 -12.51
CA ALA A 196 19.30 2.29 -11.38
C ALA A 196 19.02 0.98 -10.60
N TRP A 197 20.03 0.56 -9.87
CA TRP A 197 19.98 -0.43 -8.79
C TRP A 197 19.97 0.25 -7.41
N ARG A 198 18.99 -0.07 -6.53
CA ARG A 198 18.77 0.67 -5.27
C ARG A 198 19.06 -0.08 -3.98
N LEU A 199 19.44 -1.35 -4.01
CA LEU A 199 19.67 -2.12 -2.78
C LEU A 199 21.12 -2.57 -2.67
N GLU A 200 21.77 -2.38 -1.53
CA GLU A 200 23.11 -2.93 -1.33
C GLU A 200 23.13 -4.47 -1.37
N MET A 201 23.99 -5.01 -2.23
CA MET A 201 24.30 -6.44 -2.29
C MET A 201 25.74 -6.63 -1.83
N LYS A 202 25.96 -7.38 -0.75
CA LYS A 202 27.31 -7.69 -0.25
C LYS A 202 28.01 -8.68 -1.18
N SER A 203 27.26 -9.56 -1.86
CA SER A 203 27.77 -10.43 -2.92
C SER A 203 28.27 -9.65 -4.15
N HIS A 204 27.63 -8.52 -4.45
CA HIS A 204 27.84 -7.71 -5.66
C HIS A 204 27.89 -6.20 -5.35
N PRO A 205 28.89 -5.71 -4.60
CA PRO A 205 28.96 -4.31 -4.16
C PRO A 205 29.00 -3.30 -5.33
N GLU A 206 29.51 -3.73 -6.48
CA GLU A 206 29.58 -2.96 -7.72
C GLU A 206 28.21 -2.50 -8.23
N LEU A 207 27.13 -3.25 -7.98
CA LEU A 207 25.78 -2.90 -8.41
C LEU A 207 25.35 -1.57 -7.79
N THR A 208 25.67 -1.33 -6.52
CA THR A 208 25.41 -0.03 -5.89
C THR A 208 26.50 0.98 -6.14
N ALA A 209 27.77 0.57 -6.21
CA ALA A 209 28.88 1.50 -6.42
C ALA A 209 28.81 2.20 -7.80
N GLN A 210 28.26 1.52 -8.80
CA GLN A 210 28.18 2.00 -10.19
C GLN A 210 26.73 2.08 -10.68
N GLY A 211 25.99 0.98 -10.58
CA GLY A 211 24.62 0.85 -11.09
C GLY A 211 23.55 1.66 -10.36
N SER A 212 23.86 2.28 -9.21
CA SER A 212 22.91 3.15 -8.50
C SER A 212 22.82 4.59 -9.06
N THR A 213 23.64 4.92 -10.06
CA THR A 213 23.75 6.28 -10.59
C THR A 213 23.51 6.33 -12.10
N ARG A 214 22.89 7.42 -12.57
CA ARG A 214 22.75 7.74 -14.00
C ARG A 214 23.30 9.13 -14.30
N GLU A 215 23.84 9.33 -15.49
CA GLU A 215 24.48 10.60 -15.90
C GLU A 215 23.50 11.76 -16.10
N GLY A 216 22.24 11.44 -16.39
CA GLY A 216 21.21 12.41 -16.75
C GLY A 216 19.84 11.77 -16.93
N GLU A 217 18.88 12.60 -17.31
CA GLU A 217 17.49 12.22 -17.51
C GLU A 217 16.81 13.12 -18.54
N ILE A 218 15.66 12.71 -19.05
CA ILE A 218 14.83 13.56 -19.92
C ILE A 218 14.03 14.58 -19.11
N LEU A 219 13.91 15.79 -19.64
CA LEU A 219 12.91 16.78 -19.22
C LEU A 219 11.68 16.67 -20.12
N GLY A 220 10.49 16.69 -19.50
CA GLY A 220 9.22 16.59 -20.22
C GLY A 220 8.78 15.13 -20.43
N LEU A 221 7.65 14.96 -21.14
CA LEU A 221 7.19 13.65 -21.56
C LEU A 221 8.11 13.08 -22.64
N TYR A 222 8.33 11.77 -22.65
CA TYR A 222 9.05 11.08 -23.73
C TYR A 222 8.56 11.54 -25.13
N PRO A 223 9.47 11.83 -26.09
CA PRO A 223 10.92 11.62 -26.04
C PRO A 223 11.70 12.64 -25.21
N GLY A 224 11.05 13.72 -24.78
CA GLY A 224 11.62 14.73 -23.90
C GLY A 224 12.86 15.44 -24.46
N THR A 225 13.56 16.15 -23.60
CA THR A 225 14.88 16.73 -23.91
C THR A 225 15.89 16.24 -22.90
N TYR A 226 16.95 15.56 -23.37
CA TYR A 226 18.00 15.09 -22.48
C TYR A 226 18.64 16.23 -21.70
N ARG A 227 18.87 16.00 -20.41
CA ARG A 227 19.61 16.90 -19.54
C ARG A 227 20.65 16.11 -18.76
N LYS A 228 21.92 16.49 -18.91
CA LYS A 228 22.99 16.03 -18.02
C LYS A 228 22.69 16.49 -16.60
N ARG A 229 22.46 15.52 -15.71
CA ARG A 229 22.11 15.70 -14.31
C ARG A 229 22.42 14.39 -13.59
N PRO A 230 23.65 14.21 -13.08
CA PRO A 230 23.99 13.04 -12.30
C PRO A 230 22.98 12.84 -11.17
N TYR A 231 22.41 11.65 -11.09
CA TYR A 231 21.36 11.30 -10.14
C TYR A 231 21.59 9.89 -9.63
N GLY A 232 21.37 9.65 -8.34
CA GLY A 232 21.54 8.32 -7.77
C GLY A 232 21.16 8.24 -6.29
N GLY A 233 21.58 7.15 -5.67
CA GLY A 233 21.24 6.79 -4.30
C GLY A 233 20.83 5.33 -4.20
N TYR A 234 21.07 4.71 -3.06
CA TYR A 234 20.68 3.34 -2.76
C TYR A 234 20.46 3.21 -1.24
N TYR A 235 19.80 2.12 -0.85
CA TYR A 235 19.58 1.73 0.54
C TYR A 235 20.63 0.71 0.93
N THR A 236 21.30 0.91 2.06
CA THR A 236 22.14 -0.15 2.65
C THR A 236 21.25 -1.27 3.18
N GLN A 237 21.81 -2.45 3.43
CA GLN A 237 21.01 -3.53 4.03
C GLN A 237 20.53 -3.20 5.43
N GLU A 238 21.30 -2.43 6.20
CA GLU A 238 20.88 -1.96 7.52
C GLU A 238 19.67 -1.03 7.40
N GLN A 239 19.66 -0.11 6.43
CA GLN A 239 18.50 0.75 6.16
C GLN A 239 17.29 -0.05 5.66
N ALA A 240 17.49 -1.06 4.83
CA ALA A 240 16.42 -1.94 4.38
C ALA A 240 15.80 -2.72 5.56
N LYS A 241 16.64 -3.28 6.44
CA LYS A 241 16.20 -3.98 7.66
C LYS A 241 15.46 -3.03 8.61
N GLU A 242 15.95 -1.81 8.79
CA GLU A 242 15.27 -0.77 9.56
C GLU A 242 13.87 -0.46 9.02
N ILE A 243 13.71 -0.35 7.70
CA ILE A 243 12.41 -0.13 7.05
C ILE A 243 11.48 -1.33 7.24
N VAL A 244 12.02 -2.55 7.10
CA VAL A 244 11.27 -3.80 7.33
C VAL A 244 10.77 -3.88 8.77
N GLU A 245 11.61 -3.58 9.75
CA GLU A 245 11.23 -3.56 11.17
C GLU A 245 10.16 -2.50 11.45
N TYR A 246 10.35 -1.29 10.92
CA TYR A 246 9.38 -0.20 11.04
C TYR A 246 8.00 -0.57 10.45
N ALA A 247 7.99 -1.27 9.31
CA ALA A 247 6.77 -1.77 8.69
C ALA A 247 6.11 -2.88 9.53
N ALA A 248 6.91 -3.81 10.08
CA ALA A 248 6.41 -4.92 10.89
C ALA A 248 5.71 -4.43 12.17
N GLU A 249 6.19 -3.36 12.79
CA GLU A 249 5.51 -2.70 13.93
C GLU A 249 4.10 -2.19 13.59
N ARG A 250 3.80 -1.99 12.30
CA ARG A 250 2.51 -1.56 11.76
C ARG A 250 1.74 -2.70 11.08
N TYR A 251 2.19 -3.94 11.27
CA TYR A 251 1.63 -5.12 10.59
C TYR A 251 1.62 -4.99 9.06
N ILE A 252 2.67 -4.36 8.51
CA ILE A 252 2.90 -4.24 7.06
C ILE A 252 4.08 -5.13 6.67
N THR A 253 3.84 -6.01 5.71
CA THR A 253 4.88 -6.86 5.11
C THR A 253 5.52 -6.13 3.93
N VAL A 254 6.85 -6.05 3.92
CA VAL A 254 7.62 -5.48 2.81
C VAL A 254 7.98 -6.56 1.81
N ILE A 255 7.46 -6.47 0.59
CA ILE A 255 7.80 -7.37 -0.53
C ILE A 255 8.85 -6.65 -1.37
N PRO A 256 10.11 -7.12 -1.41
CA PRO A 256 11.10 -6.54 -2.31
C PRO A 256 10.86 -7.03 -3.75
N GLU A 257 11.20 -6.19 -4.71
CA GLU A 257 11.26 -6.54 -6.12
C GLU A 257 12.65 -6.32 -6.70
N ILE A 258 13.18 -7.36 -7.35
CA ILE A 258 14.29 -7.28 -8.29
C ILE A 258 13.75 -7.77 -9.64
N ASP A 259 13.74 -6.90 -10.62
CA ASP A 259 13.11 -7.15 -11.92
C ASP A 259 14.08 -7.81 -12.89
N ILE A 260 13.65 -8.95 -13.45
CA ILE A 260 14.41 -9.76 -14.40
C ILE A 260 13.46 -10.43 -15.40
N PRO A 261 13.95 -10.89 -16.58
CA PRO A 261 15.26 -10.61 -17.16
C PRO A 261 15.30 -9.33 -18.01
N GLY A 262 14.15 -8.64 -18.12
CA GLY A 262 14.04 -7.25 -18.58
C GLY A 262 14.46 -6.27 -17.48
N HIS A 263 14.27 -4.97 -17.71
CA HIS A 263 14.52 -3.91 -16.71
C HIS A 263 15.91 -3.96 -16.05
N CYS A 264 16.91 -4.47 -16.77
CA CYS A 264 18.23 -4.80 -16.24
C CYS A 264 19.35 -3.87 -16.71
N MET A 265 19.08 -2.73 -17.38
CA MET A 265 20.16 -1.87 -17.88
C MET A 265 21.11 -1.36 -16.77
N ALA A 266 20.65 -1.25 -15.52
CA ALA A 266 21.53 -0.93 -14.40
C ALA A 266 22.53 -2.04 -14.05
N VAL A 267 22.14 -3.31 -14.23
CA VAL A 267 23.04 -4.46 -14.12
C VAL A 267 23.99 -4.47 -15.32
N LEU A 268 23.46 -4.31 -16.53
CA LEU A 268 24.25 -4.37 -17.76
C LEU A 268 25.27 -3.23 -17.88
N ALA A 269 25.01 -2.07 -17.28
CA ALA A 269 25.99 -0.98 -17.21
C ALA A 269 27.22 -1.32 -16.36
N VAL A 270 27.08 -2.25 -15.40
CA VAL A 270 28.16 -2.72 -14.52
C VAL A 270 28.80 -3.99 -15.06
N HIS A 271 27.96 -4.88 -15.60
CA HIS A 271 28.33 -6.15 -16.21
C HIS A 271 27.87 -6.21 -17.67
N PRO A 272 28.52 -5.50 -18.60
CA PRO A 272 28.19 -5.57 -20.03
C PRO A 272 28.17 -7.01 -20.56
N GLU A 273 29.05 -7.85 -20.01
CA GLU A 273 29.16 -9.25 -20.33
C GLU A 273 27.85 -10.02 -20.08
N PHE A 274 26.98 -9.59 -19.17
CA PHE A 274 25.69 -10.25 -18.89
C PHE A 274 24.61 -10.00 -19.94
N SER A 275 24.83 -9.08 -20.88
CA SER A 275 23.87 -8.76 -21.94
C SER A 275 23.94 -9.74 -23.11
N THR A 276 22.95 -9.70 -24.01
CA THR A 276 23.03 -10.42 -25.29
C THR A 276 24.00 -9.79 -26.29
N GLN A 277 24.54 -8.61 -25.98
CA GLN A 277 25.49 -7.84 -26.80
C GLN A 277 26.68 -7.36 -25.94
N PRO A 278 27.56 -8.28 -25.53
CA PRO A 278 28.60 -7.99 -24.54
C PRO A 278 29.68 -7.01 -25.01
N ASP A 279 29.84 -6.84 -26.33
CA ASP A 279 30.82 -5.92 -26.92
C ASP A 279 30.34 -4.46 -26.98
N LEU A 280 29.07 -4.19 -26.63
CA LEU A 280 28.53 -2.83 -26.59
C LEU A 280 28.72 -2.21 -25.20
N GLU A 281 29.01 -0.91 -25.18
CA GLU A 281 28.95 -0.13 -23.95
C GLU A 281 27.48 0.02 -23.54
N HIS A 282 27.15 -0.50 -22.36
CA HIS A 282 25.84 -0.33 -21.74
C HIS A 282 25.89 0.77 -20.68
N LYS A 283 24.78 1.49 -20.53
CA LYS A 283 24.62 2.53 -19.52
C LYS A 283 23.28 2.36 -18.84
N THR A 284 23.19 2.79 -17.58
CA THR A 284 21.89 3.01 -16.92
C THR A 284 21.02 3.87 -17.81
N ALA A 285 19.76 3.50 -17.98
CA ALA A 285 18.86 4.23 -18.86
C ALA A 285 18.67 5.68 -18.37
N GLN A 286 18.64 6.60 -19.33
CA GLN A 286 18.47 8.04 -19.11
C GLN A 286 17.08 8.51 -19.54
N THR A 287 16.25 7.59 -20.02
CA THR A 287 14.90 7.83 -20.52
C THR A 287 13.95 6.79 -19.93
N TRP A 288 12.65 7.00 -20.14
CA TRP A 288 11.58 6.10 -19.73
C TRP A 288 10.55 5.98 -20.87
N GLY A 289 9.64 5.00 -20.78
CA GLY A 289 8.54 4.81 -21.72
C GLY A 289 8.84 3.75 -22.80
N ILE A 290 8.42 3.98 -24.04
CA ILE A 290 8.52 3.01 -25.15
C ILE A 290 9.97 2.53 -25.39
N TYR A 291 10.98 3.31 -24.98
CA TYR A 291 12.37 2.90 -25.11
C TYR A 291 12.76 1.70 -24.24
N ASN A 292 12.02 1.40 -23.15
CA ASN A 292 12.23 0.19 -22.36
C ASN A 292 12.11 -1.09 -23.22
N LYS A 293 11.24 -1.07 -24.25
CA LYS A 293 11.10 -2.16 -25.22
C LYS A 293 12.32 -2.38 -26.12
N PHE A 294 13.29 -1.47 -26.05
CA PHE A 294 14.55 -1.55 -26.77
C PHE A 294 15.75 -1.72 -25.84
N ASN A 295 15.56 -1.74 -24.52
CA ASN A 295 16.63 -2.04 -23.58
C ASN A 295 17.08 -3.49 -23.73
N ASN A 296 18.39 -3.72 -23.62
CA ASN A 296 18.95 -5.07 -23.69
C ASN A 296 18.52 -5.88 -22.46
N VAL A 297 18.65 -7.20 -22.55
CA VAL A 297 18.16 -8.17 -21.56
C VAL A 297 19.31 -9.06 -21.08
N LEU A 298 19.11 -9.75 -19.97
CA LEU A 298 20.07 -10.74 -19.50
C LEU A 298 20.22 -11.90 -20.50
N ALA A 299 21.45 -12.29 -20.79
CA ALA A 299 21.75 -13.45 -21.63
C ALA A 299 21.64 -14.77 -20.84
N PRO A 300 21.12 -15.85 -21.44
CA PRO A 300 20.98 -17.14 -20.75
C PRO A 300 22.31 -17.88 -20.71
N LYS A 301 23.14 -17.57 -19.72
CA LYS A 301 24.47 -18.18 -19.57
C LYS A 301 24.83 -18.45 -18.10
N PRO A 302 25.76 -19.38 -17.83
CA PRO A 302 26.05 -19.84 -16.48
C PRO A 302 26.39 -18.73 -15.48
N GLU A 303 27.16 -17.72 -15.91
CA GLU A 303 27.57 -16.62 -15.03
C GLU A 303 26.38 -15.73 -14.60
N VAL A 304 25.40 -15.55 -15.50
CA VAL A 304 24.17 -14.80 -15.19
C VAL A 304 23.31 -15.59 -14.20
N PHE A 305 23.17 -16.89 -14.39
CA PHE A 305 22.42 -17.73 -13.46
C PHE A 305 23.08 -17.82 -12.07
N ALA A 306 24.42 -17.84 -12.02
CA ALA A 306 25.16 -17.74 -10.76
C ALA A 306 24.91 -16.39 -10.07
N PHE A 307 25.02 -15.28 -10.80
CA PHE A 307 24.68 -13.93 -10.31
C PHE A 307 23.25 -13.85 -9.75
N LEU A 308 22.26 -14.37 -10.49
CA LEU A 308 20.87 -14.39 -10.02
C LEU A 308 20.70 -15.25 -8.76
N THR A 309 21.44 -16.36 -8.64
CA THR A 309 21.43 -17.17 -7.42
C THR A 309 21.94 -16.40 -6.22
N ASP A 310 23.07 -15.70 -6.37
CA ASP A 310 23.68 -14.92 -5.30
C ASP A 310 22.75 -13.78 -4.87
N VAL A 311 22.26 -13.01 -5.84
CA VAL A 311 21.36 -11.87 -5.62
C VAL A 311 20.07 -12.28 -4.92
N PHE A 312 19.35 -13.27 -5.44
CA PHE A 312 18.07 -13.66 -4.85
C PHE A 312 18.23 -14.43 -3.54
N SER A 313 19.32 -15.18 -3.36
CA SER A 313 19.62 -15.80 -2.05
C SER A 313 19.85 -14.75 -0.98
N GLU A 314 20.64 -13.72 -1.29
CA GLU A 314 20.91 -12.62 -0.37
C GLU A 314 19.65 -11.77 -0.12
N LEU A 315 18.86 -11.49 -1.15
CA LEU A 315 17.57 -10.80 -1.00
C LEU A 315 16.63 -11.53 -0.03
N CYS A 316 16.57 -12.86 -0.14
CA CYS A 316 15.78 -13.69 0.76
C CYS A 316 16.26 -13.62 2.22
N ASP A 317 17.57 -13.41 2.45
CA ASP A 317 18.14 -13.29 3.79
C ASP A 317 17.91 -11.90 4.40
N VAL A 318 17.82 -10.85 3.57
CA VAL A 318 17.54 -9.48 4.02
C VAL A 318 16.05 -9.29 4.35
N PHE A 319 15.15 -9.85 3.55
CA PHE A 319 13.71 -9.62 3.68
C PHE A 319 12.98 -10.82 4.28
N PRO A 320 12.30 -10.68 5.44
CA PRO A 320 11.60 -11.78 6.10
C PRO A 320 10.29 -12.17 5.41
N SER A 321 9.79 -11.36 4.46
CA SER A 321 8.57 -11.63 3.70
C SER A 321 8.56 -13.04 3.10
N GLN A 322 7.40 -13.69 3.14
CA GLN A 322 7.17 -14.94 2.43
C GLN A 322 7.19 -14.76 0.91
N TYR A 323 6.95 -13.54 0.44
CA TYR A 323 6.89 -13.20 -0.98
C TYR A 323 8.12 -12.42 -1.42
N ILE A 324 8.67 -12.80 -2.56
CA ILE A 324 9.73 -12.07 -3.28
C ILE A 324 9.23 -11.82 -4.71
N HIS A 325 9.26 -10.56 -5.15
CA HIS A 325 8.84 -10.20 -6.49
C HIS A 325 10.03 -10.27 -7.45
N VAL A 326 9.87 -10.93 -8.59
CA VAL A 326 10.93 -11.13 -9.61
C VAL A 326 10.72 -10.27 -10.86
N GLY A 327 9.69 -9.42 -10.85
CA GLY A 327 9.28 -8.63 -12.00
C GLY A 327 8.75 -9.52 -13.13
N GLY A 328 9.44 -9.50 -14.27
CA GLY A 328 9.12 -10.33 -15.43
C GLY A 328 8.36 -9.61 -16.54
N ASP A 329 8.13 -8.31 -16.41
CA ASP A 329 7.42 -7.49 -17.37
C ASP A 329 8.34 -6.92 -18.47
N GLU A 330 7.69 -6.50 -19.57
CA GLU A 330 8.28 -5.77 -20.71
C GLU A 330 9.62 -6.30 -21.29
N CYS A 331 9.95 -7.58 -21.06
CA CYS A 331 11.19 -8.16 -21.56
C CYS A 331 11.22 -8.27 -23.10
N ALA A 332 12.15 -7.53 -23.71
CA ALA A 332 12.26 -7.37 -25.16
C ALA A 332 12.88 -8.61 -25.83
N LYS A 333 12.03 -9.60 -26.13
CA LYS A 333 12.41 -10.89 -26.75
C LYS A 333 13.24 -10.79 -28.04
N LYS A 334 13.19 -9.65 -28.76
CA LYS A 334 14.02 -9.39 -29.94
C LYS A 334 15.51 -9.63 -29.69
N TRP A 335 15.99 -9.35 -28.48
CA TRP A 335 17.41 -9.48 -28.15
C TRP A 335 17.87 -10.92 -28.02
N TRP A 336 16.98 -11.83 -27.61
CA TRP A 336 17.25 -13.27 -27.65
C TRP A 336 17.09 -13.83 -29.06
N LYS A 337 16.15 -13.31 -29.87
CA LYS A 337 16.00 -13.67 -31.29
C LYS A 337 17.27 -13.40 -32.10
N GLU A 338 17.91 -12.27 -31.83
CA GLU A 338 19.11 -11.81 -32.54
C GLU A 338 20.42 -12.39 -31.96
N SER A 339 20.37 -13.06 -30.80
CA SER A 339 21.56 -13.60 -30.12
C SER A 339 21.80 -15.06 -30.46
N GLU A 340 22.90 -15.35 -31.15
CA GLU A 340 23.31 -16.74 -31.44
C GLU A 340 23.45 -17.58 -30.16
N GLN A 341 23.98 -16.98 -29.08
CA GLN A 341 24.11 -17.64 -27.78
C GLN A 341 22.75 -18.02 -27.19
N ALA A 342 21.77 -17.11 -27.21
CA ALA A 342 20.43 -17.40 -26.69
C ALA A 342 19.72 -18.48 -27.54
N GLN A 343 19.84 -18.40 -28.87
CA GLN A 343 19.29 -19.41 -29.78
C GLN A 343 19.93 -20.79 -29.55
N GLN A 344 21.24 -20.84 -29.27
CA GLN A 344 21.94 -22.07 -28.94
C GLN A 344 21.48 -22.63 -27.58
N PHE A 345 21.39 -21.78 -26.56
CA PHE A 345 20.91 -22.17 -25.24
C PHE A 345 19.50 -22.79 -25.30
N MET A 346 18.58 -22.17 -26.05
CA MET A 346 17.23 -22.70 -26.24
C MET A 346 17.23 -24.07 -26.90
N LYS A 347 18.07 -24.31 -27.91
CA LYS A 347 18.22 -25.64 -28.53
C LYS A 347 18.74 -26.67 -27.55
N GLU A 348 19.73 -26.32 -26.74
CA GLU A 348 20.32 -27.22 -25.72
C GLU A 348 19.32 -27.58 -24.62
N HIS A 349 18.42 -26.66 -24.27
CA HIS A 349 17.42 -26.82 -23.22
C HIS A 349 16.03 -27.22 -23.76
N ASN A 350 15.89 -27.45 -25.07
CA ASN A 350 14.64 -27.81 -25.74
C ASN A 350 13.49 -26.80 -25.54
N LEU A 351 13.83 -25.51 -25.52
CA LEU A 351 12.86 -24.41 -25.40
C LEU A 351 12.35 -24.04 -26.79
N LYS A 352 11.03 -23.91 -26.95
CA LYS A 352 10.38 -23.69 -28.24
C LYS A 352 10.59 -22.29 -28.79
N ASP A 353 10.60 -21.30 -27.91
CA ASP A 353 10.66 -19.88 -28.25
C ASP A 353 11.18 -19.04 -27.06
N GLU A 354 11.27 -17.74 -27.29
CA GLU A 354 11.74 -16.78 -26.30
C GLU A 354 10.78 -16.57 -25.12
N GLU A 355 9.51 -16.99 -25.23
CA GLU A 355 8.56 -16.99 -24.11
C GLU A 355 8.93 -18.11 -23.13
N GLU A 356 9.21 -19.31 -23.64
CA GLU A 356 9.75 -20.40 -22.83
C GLU A 356 11.14 -20.09 -22.26
N LEU A 357 11.96 -19.29 -22.95
CA LEU A 357 13.23 -18.79 -22.40
C LEU A 357 13.03 -17.82 -21.21
N GLN A 358 12.06 -16.91 -21.28
CA GLN A 358 11.72 -16.09 -20.13
C GLN A 358 11.22 -16.95 -18.97
N SER A 359 10.34 -17.90 -19.24
CA SER A 359 9.85 -18.86 -18.24
C SER A 359 11.00 -19.58 -17.55
N TYR A 360 12.03 -20.00 -18.30
CA TYR A 360 13.24 -20.62 -17.74
C TYR A 360 13.94 -19.72 -16.71
N PHE A 361 14.13 -18.43 -17.00
CA PHE A 361 14.72 -17.48 -16.04
C PHE A 361 13.88 -17.39 -14.75
N ILE A 362 12.55 -17.27 -14.92
CA ILE A 362 11.63 -17.14 -13.80
C ILE A 362 11.58 -18.42 -12.96
N HIS A 363 11.58 -19.60 -13.56
CA HIS A 363 11.66 -20.88 -12.83
C HIS A 363 13.00 -21.04 -12.13
N TYR A 364 14.11 -20.71 -12.80
CA TYR A 364 15.44 -20.80 -12.20
C TYR A 364 15.51 -19.98 -10.89
N VAL A 365 15.09 -18.72 -10.93
CA VAL A 365 15.05 -17.86 -9.74
C VAL A 365 13.98 -18.31 -8.75
N GLY A 366 12.84 -18.79 -9.24
CA GLY A 366 11.79 -19.38 -8.42
C GLY A 366 12.29 -20.55 -7.57
N ASP A 367 13.14 -21.41 -8.13
CA ASP A 367 13.76 -22.52 -7.41
C ASP A 367 14.74 -22.03 -6.32
N VAL A 368 15.48 -20.94 -6.57
CA VAL A 368 16.35 -20.32 -5.56
C VAL A 368 15.52 -19.78 -4.40
N ILE A 369 14.43 -19.06 -4.70
CA ILE A 369 13.49 -18.50 -3.72
C ILE A 369 12.81 -19.64 -2.92
N ALA A 370 12.37 -20.70 -3.60
CA ALA A 370 11.74 -21.85 -2.97
C ALA A 370 12.68 -22.61 -2.03
N LYS A 371 13.97 -22.73 -2.37
CA LYS A 371 15.00 -23.30 -1.46
C LYS A 371 15.18 -22.49 -0.17
N LYS A 372 14.86 -21.20 -0.19
CA LYS A 372 14.80 -20.34 1.00
C LYS A 372 13.45 -20.38 1.73
N GLY A 373 12.53 -21.27 1.29
CA GLY A 373 11.20 -21.45 1.87
C GLY A 373 10.23 -20.33 1.50
N LYS A 374 10.53 -19.52 0.48
CA LYS A 374 9.74 -18.36 0.07
C LYS A 374 8.97 -18.63 -1.22
N THR A 375 8.09 -17.72 -1.58
CA THR A 375 7.19 -17.81 -2.73
C THR A 375 7.47 -16.67 -3.72
N THR A 376 7.60 -17.03 -4.98
CA THR A 376 7.75 -16.07 -6.08
C THR A 376 6.44 -15.35 -6.40
N VAL A 377 6.55 -14.04 -6.61
CA VAL A 377 5.52 -13.19 -7.20
C VAL A 377 6.08 -12.58 -8.49
N GLY A 378 5.28 -12.46 -9.53
CA GLY A 378 5.71 -11.75 -10.74
C GLY A 378 4.54 -11.14 -11.51
N TRP A 379 4.84 -10.22 -12.41
CA TRP A 379 3.87 -9.62 -13.31
C TRP A 379 3.26 -10.66 -14.26
N ASN A 380 2.07 -10.42 -14.79
CA ASN A 380 1.32 -11.45 -15.53
C ASN A 380 2.02 -12.05 -16.76
N GLU A 381 3.07 -11.41 -17.27
CA GLU A 381 3.96 -11.96 -18.28
C GLU A 381 4.64 -13.27 -17.84
N ILE A 382 4.77 -13.56 -16.54
CA ILE A 382 5.26 -14.88 -16.08
C ILE A 382 4.33 -16.04 -16.45
N LEU A 383 3.12 -15.77 -16.97
CA LEU A 383 2.24 -16.78 -17.57
C LEU A 383 2.81 -17.35 -18.88
N GLU A 384 3.65 -16.60 -19.57
CA GLU A 384 4.33 -17.01 -20.81
C GLU A 384 5.26 -18.20 -20.49
N GLY A 385 5.11 -19.32 -21.19
CA GLY A 385 5.95 -20.53 -21.02
C GLY A 385 5.67 -21.39 -19.78
N GLY A 386 4.75 -21.00 -18.89
CA GLY A 386 4.30 -21.79 -17.72
C GLY A 386 4.81 -21.29 -16.37
N LEU A 387 4.09 -21.60 -15.28
CA LEU A 387 4.40 -21.16 -13.92
C LEU A 387 4.79 -22.30 -12.98
N ALA A 388 5.62 -21.97 -11.99
CA ALA A 388 5.76 -22.80 -10.80
C ALA A 388 4.41 -22.90 -10.05
N PRO A 389 4.01 -24.08 -9.53
CA PRO A 389 2.67 -24.29 -8.96
C PRO A 389 2.26 -23.26 -7.89
N ASP A 390 3.19 -22.84 -7.03
CA ASP A 390 2.90 -21.94 -5.91
C ASP A 390 3.07 -20.44 -6.22
N ALA A 391 3.51 -20.11 -7.45
CA ALA A 391 3.75 -18.73 -7.85
C ALA A 391 2.47 -17.88 -7.79
N VAL A 392 2.64 -16.62 -7.39
CA VAL A 392 1.57 -15.63 -7.33
C VAL A 392 1.68 -14.70 -8.53
N VAL A 393 0.56 -14.49 -9.23
CA VAL A 393 0.51 -13.63 -10.42
C VAL A 393 -0.02 -12.24 -10.07
N MET A 394 0.70 -11.20 -10.49
CA MET A 394 0.26 -9.80 -10.37
C MET A 394 -0.23 -9.28 -11.72
N SER A 395 -1.55 -9.06 -11.85
CA SER A 395 -2.21 -8.76 -13.14
C SER A 395 -2.28 -7.26 -13.40
N TRP A 396 -1.45 -6.74 -14.32
CA TRP A 396 -1.31 -5.30 -14.57
C TRP A 396 -1.77 -4.84 -15.96
N GLN A 397 -1.64 -5.68 -16.99
CA GLN A 397 -2.03 -5.35 -18.38
C GLN A 397 -3.57 -5.32 -18.59
N GLY A 398 -4.33 -5.41 -17.51
CA GLY A 398 -5.77 -5.59 -17.48
C GLY A 398 -6.14 -6.70 -16.51
N THR A 399 -7.35 -7.25 -16.65
CA THR A 399 -7.85 -8.35 -15.81
C THR A 399 -7.63 -9.73 -16.44
N ALA A 400 -7.31 -9.80 -17.73
CA ALA A 400 -7.23 -11.06 -18.47
C ALA A 400 -6.15 -12.02 -17.91
N GLY A 401 -4.96 -11.51 -17.63
CA GLY A 401 -3.88 -12.32 -17.01
C GLY A 401 -4.31 -12.90 -15.66
N GLY A 402 -4.91 -12.08 -14.80
CA GLY A 402 -5.46 -12.52 -13.52
C GLY A 402 -6.58 -13.55 -13.65
N ILE A 403 -7.48 -13.40 -14.62
CA ILE A 403 -8.53 -14.40 -14.89
C ILE A 403 -7.92 -15.74 -15.31
N THR A 404 -6.93 -15.72 -16.22
CA THR A 404 -6.23 -16.92 -16.68
C THR A 404 -5.51 -17.61 -15.51
N ALA A 405 -4.75 -16.87 -14.72
CA ALA A 405 -4.02 -17.39 -13.56
C ALA A 405 -4.97 -18.00 -12.51
N ALA A 406 -6.06 -17.29 -12.18
CA ALA A 406 -7.05 -17.76 -11.21
C ALA A 406 -7.77 -19.04 -11.68
N LYS A 407 -8.08 -19.16 -12.98
CA LYS A 407 -8.67 -20.37 -13.57
C LYS A 407 -7.72 -21.56 -13.54
N SER A 408 -6.42 -21.31 -13.61
CA SER A 408 -5.36 -22.32 -13.49
C SER A 408 -4.98 -22.66 -12.04
N GLY A 409 -5.66 -22.07 -11.05
CA GLY A 409 -5.43 -22.38 -9.62
C GLY A 409 -4.34 -21.54 -8.95
N HIS A 410 -3.72 -20.58 -9.64
CA HIS A 410 -2.72 -19.70 -9.05
C HIS A 410 -3.37 -18.57 -8.27
N ARG A 411 -2.73 -18.18 -7.15
CA ARG A 411 -3.10 -16.98 -6.41
C ARG A 411 -2.82 -15.74 -7.24
N VAL A 412 -3.71 -14.75 -7.16
CA VAL A 412 -3.65 -13.53 -7.97
C VAL A 412 -3.78 -12.28 -7.11
N ILE A 413 -2.91 -11.31 -7.40
CA ILE A 413 -3.02 -9.93 -6.92
C ILE A 413 -3.46 -9.06 -8.11
N MET A 414 -4.59 -8.39 -7.98
CA MET A 414 -5.10 -7.51 -9.03
C MET A 414 -4.45 -6.13 -8.98
N THR A 415 -3.77 -5.72 -10.05
CA THR A 415 -3.17 -4.39 -10.22
C THR A 415 -3.43 -3.79 -11.61
N PRO A 416 -4.62 -3.95 -12.23
CA PRO A 416 -4.82 -3.54 -13.62
C PRO A 416 -4.58 -2.05 -13.78
N SER A 417 -3.74 -1.68 -14.74
CA SER A 417 -3.29 -0.29 -14.97
C SER A 417 -4.43 0.71 -15.16
N GLY A 418 -5.55 0.25 -15.70
CA GLY A 418 -6.77 1.03 -15.85
C GLY A 418 -7.43 1.48 -14.54
N TYR A 419 -7.11 0.86 -13.39
CA TYR A 419 -7.72 1.11 -12.09
C TYR A 419 -6.71 1.34 -10.95
N SER A 420 -5.47 0.90 -11.14
CA SER A 420 -4.49 0.79 -10.07
C SER A 420 -3.22 1.62 -10.27
N TYR A 421 -3.02 2.31 -11.40
CA TYR A 421 -1.77 3.03 -11.67
C TYR A 421 -1.88 4.50 -11.27
N TYR A 422 -1.26 4.87 -10.14
CA TYR A 422 -1.40 6.19 -9.53
C TYR A 422 -0.47 7.24 -10.15
N ASN A 423 0.43 6.83 -11.03
CA ASN A 423 1.16 7.73 -11.91
C ASN A 423 0.29 8.31 -13.05
N ASN A 424 -0.96 7.87 -13.20
CA ASN A 424 -1.94 8.42 -14.15
C ASN A 424 -2.56 9.74 -13.68
N LEU A 425 -3.03 10.54 -14.65
CA LEU A 425 -3.82 11.76 -14.44
C LEU A 425 -5.03 11.50 -13.54
N GLN A 426 -5.25 12.37 -12.56
CA GLN A 426 -6.42 12.36 -11.69
C GLN A 426 -7.56 13.22 -12.27
N SER A 427 -7.19 14.27 -12.99
CA SER A 427 -8.10 15.19 -13.68
C SER A 427 -7.62 15.41 -15.11
N ARG A 428 -8.55 15.58 -16.04
CA ARG A 428 -8.24 15.94 -17.43
C ARG A 428 -7.62 17.34 -17.54
N ASN A 429 -7.78 18.17 -16.52
CA ASN A 429 -7.23 19.53 -16.45
C ASN A 429 -5.93 19.60 -15.64
N GLN A 430 -5.39 18.46 -15.19
CA GLN A 430 -4.16 18.40 -14.42
C GLN A 430 -2.99 18.92 -15.27
N ARG A 431 -2.37 20.02 -14.83
CA ARG A 431 -1.26 20.67 -15.57
C ARG A 431 0.11 20.05 -15.29
N GLN A 432 0.25 19.37 -14.15
CA GLN A 432 1.53 18.76 -13.77
C GLN A 432 1.83 17.56 -14.68
N ILE A 433 3.07 17.49 -15.16
CA ILE A 433 3.54 16.39 -16.02
C ILE A 433 3.38 15.06 -15.28
N THR A 434 2.74 14.09 -15.91
CA THR A 434 2.52 12.74 -15.38
C THR A 434 2.19 11.80 -16.53
N HIS A 435 2.05 10.50 -16.26
CA HIS A 435 1.60 9.56 -17.29
C HIS A 435 0.19 9.93 -17.80
N GLN A 436 -0.03 9.84 -19.11
CA GLN A 436 -1.22 10.38 -19.77
C GLN A 436 -2.47 9.51 -19.68
N GLY A 437 -2.40 8.36 -18.98
CA GLY A 437 -3.59 7.60 -18.62
C GLY A 437 -4.49 8.39 -17.66
N TYR A 438 -5.80 8.10 -17.67
CA TYR A 438 -6.79 8.80 -16.84
C TYR A 438 -7.40 7.88 -15.78
N LEU A 439 -7.15 8.19 -14.52
CA LEU A 439 -7.60 7.44 -13.34
C LEU A 439 -8.13 8.41 -12.26
N PRO A 440 -9.38 8.90 -12.40
CA PRO A 440 -10.02 9.71 -11.38
C PRO A 440 -10.40 8.87 -10.16
N LEU A 441 -10.62 9.52 -9.02
CA LEU A 441 -10.95 8.88 -7.74
C LEU A 441 -12.13 7.90 -7.85
N GLU A 442 -13.21 8.34 -8.50
CA GLU A 442 -14.41 7.51 -8.70
C GLU A 442 -14.11 6.21 -9.45
N LYS A 443 -13.19 6.23 -10.42
CA LYS A 443 -12.82 5.02 -11.17
C LYS A 443 -12.06 4.04 -10.29
N VAL A 444 -11.21 4.53 -9.38
CA VAL A 444 -10.58 3.69 -8.35
C VAL A 444 -11.67 3.10 -7.47
N TYR A 445 -12.55 3.92 -6.89
CA TYR A 445 -13.60 3.48 -5.97
C TYR A 445 -14.57 2.46 -6.58
N LYS A 446 -14.96 2.63 -7.85
CA LYS A 446 -15.90 1.75 -8.54
C LYS A 446 -15.27 0.47 -9.10
N TYR A 447 -13.96 0.28 -8.95
CA TYR A 447 -13.32 -0.94 -9.40
C TYR A 447 -13.84 -2.16 -8.62
N ASP A 448 -14.33 -3.15 -9.35
CA ASP A 448 -14.63 -4.47 -8.80
C ASP A 448 -13.44 -5.40 -9.01
N ILE A 449 -12.84 -5.81 -7.89
CA ILE A 449 -11.61 -6.60 -7.86
C ILE A 449 -11.85 -8.02 -8.37
N ILE A 450 -13.04 -8.58 -8.12
CA ILE A 450 -13.39 -9.94 -8.55
C ILE A 450 -14.04 -9.87 -9.93
N PRO A 451 -13.41 -10.40 -10.99
CA PRO A 451 -14.03 -10.45 -12.31
C PRO A 451 -15.28 -11.33 -12.30
N ALA A 452 -16.33 -10.89 -12.98
CA ALA A 452 -17.61 -11.61 -13.05
C ALA A 452 -17.51 -12.96 -13.80
N GLU A 453 -16.44 -13.16 -14.56
CA GLU A 453 -16.14 -14.37 -15.33
C GLU A 453 -15.62 -15.54 -14.48
N LEU A 454 -15.31 -15.31 -13.20
CA LEU A 454 -14.82 -16.33 -12.29
C LEU A 454 -15.96 -17.01 -11.52
N THR A 455 -15.88 -18.33 -11.36
CA THR A 455 -16.73 -19.04 -10.41
C THR A 455 -16.33 -18.69 -8.97
N PRO A 456 -17.17 -18.95 -7.94
CA PRO A 456 -16.80 -18.70 -6.55
C PRO A 456 -15.48 -19.38 -6.12
N GLU A 457 -15.24 -20.60 -6.60
CA GLU A 457 -13.99 -21.33 -6.34
C GLU A 457 -12.79 -20.63 -6.99
N GLN A 458 -12.89 -20.25 -8.26
CA GLN A 458 -11.81 -19.53 -8.95
C GLN A 458 -11.60 -18.12 -8.37
N ALA A 459 -12.67 -17.45 -7.96
CA ALA A 459 -12.61 -16.14 -7.32
C ALA A 459 -11.85 -16.18 -5.98
N SER A 460 -11.83 -17.33 -5.29
CA SER A 460 -11.06 -17.52 -4.06
C SER A 460 -9.54 -17.42 -4.28
N ASN A 461 -9.08 -17.62 -5.51
CA ASN A 461 -7.68 -17.41 -5.89
C ASN A 461 -7.31 -15.92 -6.00
N ILE A 462 -8.28 -15.00 -6.07
CA ILE A 462 -8.00 -13.56 -6.00
C ILE A 462 -7.78 -13.17 -4.54
N ILE A 463 -6.52 -13.15 -4.11
CA ILE A 463 -6.16 -12.91 -2.71
C ILE A 463 -6.24 -11.43 -2.30
N GLY A 464 -6.33 -10.53 -3.28
CA GLY A 464 -6.51 -9.10 -3.06
C GLY A 464 -6.09 -8.23 -4.24
N ALA A 465 -5.83 -6.95 -3.95
CA ALA A 465 -5.45 -5.96 -4.95
C ALA A 465 -4.39 -4.99 -4.43
N GLN A 466 -3.78 -4.29 -5.38
CA GLN A 466 -2.78 -3.26 -5.11
C GLN A 466 -2.87 -2.11 -6.12
N ALA A 467 -2.45 -0.92 -5.68
CA ALA A 467 -2.12 0.17 -6.60
C ALA A 467 -0.60 0.31 -6.76
N CYS A 468 -0.17 0.77 -7.93
CA CYS A 468 1.22 0.98 -8.28
C CYS A 468 1.50 2.46 -8.50
N LEU A 469 2.51 2.99 -7.82
CA LEU A 469 3.04 4.32 -8.10
C LEU A 469 4.44 4.22 -8.71
N TRP A 470 4.49 4.24 -10.03
CA TRP A 470 5.71 4.45 -10.81
C TRP A 470 6.14 5.92 -10.76
N THR A 471 7.45 6.19 -10.74
CA THR A 471 7.97 7.52 -10.37
C THR A 471 8.71 8.25 -11.47
N GLU A 472 8.54 7.91 -12.76
CA GLU A 472 9.19 8.59 -13.90
C GLU A 472 9.03 10.11 -13.85
N TYR A 473 7.85 10.56 -13.44
CA TYR A 473 7.52 11.98 -13.34
C TYR A 473 7.30 12.46 -11.90
N PHE A 474 7.74 11.71 -10.89
CA PHE A 474 7.48 12.02 -9.47
C PHE A 474 8.77 12.26 -8.66
N PRO A 475 9.55 13.31 -8.97
CA PRO A 475 10.88 13.52 -8.37
C PRO A 475 10.86 13.98 -6.91
N THR A 476 9.69 14.25 -6.32
CA THR A 476 9.57 14.81 -4.96
C THR A 476 8.47 14.12 -4.18
N THR A 477 8.67 14.06 -2.86
CA THR A 477 7.72 13.50 -1.89
C THR A 477 6.33 14.15 -1.99
N GLY A 478 6.29 15.48 -2.14
CA GLY A 478 5.03 16.20 -2.27
C GLY A 478 4.26 15.83 -3.54
N LYS A 479 4.94 15.47 -4.63
CA LYS A 479 4.28 15.01 -5.85
C LYS A 479 3.78 13.57 -5.72
N VAL A 480 4.54 12.72 -5.04
CA VAL A 480 4.08 11.38 -4.64
C VAL A 480 2.80 11.47 -3.82
N GLU A 481 2.78 12.29 -2.77
CA GLU A 481 1.61 12.47 -1.91
C GLU A 481 0.39 12.98 -2.68
N MET A 482 0.56 13.96 -3.58
CA MET A 482 -0.51 14.41 -4.48
C MET A 482 -1.03 13.29 -5.39
N ALA A 483 -0.21 12.31 -5.76
CA ALA A 483 -0.64 11.14 -6.54
C ALA A 483 -1.42 10.13 -5.69
N LEU A 484 -0.99 9.94 -4.43
CA LEU A 484 -1.63 9.03 -3.48
C LEU A 484 -3.00 9.55 -3.06
N PHE A 485 -3.10 10.82 -2.69
CA PHE A 485 -4.28 11.35 -2.01
C PHE A 485 -5.18 12.16 -2.94
N PRO A 486 -6.50 11.83 -2.99
CA PRO A 486 -7.23 10.91 -2.10
C PRO A 486 -7.37 9.45 -2.59
N ARG A 487 -6.76 9.06 -3.71
CA ARG A 487 -6.98 7.72 -4.32
C ARG A 487 -6.66 6.54 -3.38
N LEU A 488 -5.67 6.66 -2.49
CA LEU A 488 -5.34 5.64 -1.50
C LEU A 488 -6.53 5.32 -0.57
N SER A 489 -7.37 6.31 -0.23
CA SER A 489 -8.62 6.06 0.51
C SER A 489 -9.63 5.24 -0.27
N ALA A 490 -9.74 5.45 -1.59
CA ALA A 490 -10.62 4.64 -2.42
C ALA A 490 -10.09 3.21 -2.63
N LEU A 491 -8.76 3.03 -2.75
CA LEU A 491 -8.17 1.70 -2.74
C LEU A 491 -8.44 0.98 -1.43
N ALA A 492 -8.20 1.66 -0.30
CA ALA A 492 -8.46 1.12 1.03
C ALA A 492 -9.91 0.64 1.17
N GLU A 493 -10.89 1.44 0.71
CA GLU A 493 -12.30 1.02 0.66
C GLU A 493 -12.49 -0.26 -0.15
N ASN A 494 -11.90 -0.36 -1.35
CA ASN A 494 -12.06 -1.53 -2.22
C ASN A 494 -11.55 -2.82 -1.60
N VAL A 495 -10.40 -2.75 -0.93
CA VAL A 495 -9.70 -3.92 -0.44
C VAL A 495 -10.11 -4.31 0.99
N TRP A 496 -10.81 -3.42 1.69
CA TRP A 496 -11.28 -3.62 3.07
C TRP A 496 -12.79 -3.83 3.16
N SER A 497 -13.60 -2.91 2.62
CA SER A 497 -15.04 -2.89 2.83
C SER A 497 -15.75 -3.98 2.04
N GLN A 498 -16.83 -4.52 2.62
CA GLN A 498 -17.67 -5.49 1.92
C GLN A 498 -18.42 -4.81 0.76
N PRO A 499 -18.64 -5.49 -0.38
CA PRO A 499 -19.24 -4.88 -1.57
C PRO A 499 -20.58 -4.18 -1.28
N GLU A 500 -21.44 -4.78 -0.47
CA GLU A 500 -22.75 -4.25 -0.07
C GLU A 500 -22.68 -3.02 0.84
N LYS A 501 -21.49 -2.74 1.42
CA LYS A 501 -21.21 -1.56 2.23
C LYS A 501 -20.59 -0.43 1.42
N LYS A 502 -20.27 -0.62 0.13
CA LYS A 502 -19.74 0.46 -0.70
C LYS A 502 -20.88 1.35 -1.20
N ASP A 503 -20.82 2.63 -0.89
CA ASP A 503 -21.71 3.68 -1.41
C ASP A 503 -20.91 4.94 -1.76
N TRP A 504 -20.89 5.30 -3.04
CA TRP A 504 -20.05 6.39 -3.55
C TRP A 504 -20.36 7.74 -2.90
N GLU A 505 -21.65 8.05 -2.74
CA GLU A 505 -22.08 9.32 -2.13
C GLU A 505 -21.71 9.38 -0.65
N ARG A 506 -21.81 8.26 0.08
CA ARG A 506 -21.37 8.17 1.48
C ARG A 506 -19.86 8.31 1.60
N PHE A 507 -19.10 7.68 0.70
CA PHE A 507 -17.65 7.86 0.64
C PHE A 507 -17.29 9.34 0.42
N LEU A 508 -17.92 10.00 -0.57
CA LEU A 508 -17.69 11.42 -0.84
C LEU A 508 -18.02 12.32 0.36
N ARG A 509 -19.08 12.03 1.13
CA ARG A 509 -19.42 12.80 2.34
C ARG A 509 -18.37 12.72 3.45
N LYS A 510 -17.54 11.68 3.48
CA LYS A 510 -16.43 11.51 4.45
C LYS A 510 -15.15 12.20 4.00
N MET A 511 -15.02 12.51 2.71
CA MET A 511 -13.79 13.06 2.15
C MET A 511 -13.34 14.40 2.78
N PRO A 512 -14.23 15.36 3.12
CA PRO A 512 -13.80 16.59 3.80
C PRO A 512 -13.02 16.33 5.09
N ASP A 513 -13.51 15.42 5.95
CA ASP A 513 -12.81 15.04 7.18
C ASP A 513 -11.47 14.37 6.86
N GLN A 514 -11.41 13.56 5.81
CA GLN A 514 -10.18 12.92 5.37
C GLN A 514 -9.14 13.92 4.85
N PHE A 515 -9.54 14.98 4.15
CA PHE A 515 -8.63 16.06 3.75
C PHE A 515 -8.08 16.82 4.96
N GLU A 516 -8.92 17.10 5.97
CA GLU A 516 -8.45 17.69 7.23
C GLU A 516 -7.43 16.78 7.94
N ARG A 517 -7.60 15.45 7.84
CA ARG A 517 -6.60 14.49 8.37
C ARG A 517 -5.28 14.55 7.60
N TYR A 518 -5.31 14.64 6.27
CA TYR A 518 -4.09 14.77 5.47
C TYR A 518 -3.29 16.02 5.86
N ASP A 519 -3.99 17.13 6.09
CA ASP A 519 -3.40 18.35 6.62
C ASP A 519 -2.79 18.16 8.01
N LEU A 520 -3.51 17.49 8.93
CA LEU A 520 -3.01 17.17 10.26
C LEU A 520 -1.73 16.33 10.21
N TRP A 521 -1.60 15.46 9.19
CA TRP A 521 -0.41 14.65 8.95
C TRP A 521 0.69 15.40 8.19
N GLY A 522 0.44 16.61 7.72
CA GLY A 522 1.34 17.40 6.88
C GLY A 522 1.57 16.80 5.49
N ALA A 523 0.63 16.00 4.99
CA ALA A 523 0.68 15.37 3.67
C ALA A 523 0.09 16.31 2.61
N ARG A 524 0.72 16.36 1.42
CA ARG A 524 0.10 17.04 0.27
C ARG A 524 -0.95 16.15 -0.37
N PHE A 525 -1.95 16.75 -1.01
CA PHE A 525 -2.97 16.00 -1.73
C PHE A 525 -3.39 16.73 -3.00
N SER A 526 -4.04 16.01 -3.92
CA SER A 526 -4.58 16.62 -5.12
C SER A 526 -5.83 17.44 -4.82
N GLU A 527 -5.76 18.74 -5.09
CA GLU A 527 -6.92 19.64 -5.02
C GLU A 527 -7.86 19.51 -6.22
N ASP A 528 -7.47 18.74 -7.26
CA ASP A 528 -8.34 18.49 -8.42
C ASP A 528 -9.69 17.89 -7.99
N PHE A 529 -9.70 17.16 -6.88
CA PHE A 529 -10.90 16.60 -6.27
C PHE A 529 -12.01 17.66 -6.05
N PHE A 530 -11.71 18.79 -5.41
CA PHE A 530 -12.72 19.80 -5.09
C PHE A 530 -13.37 20.39 -6.34
N ARG A 531 -12.57 20.58 -7.40
CA ARG A 531 -13.06 21.07 -8.69
C ARG A 531 -13.90 20.05 -9.44
N MET A 532 -13.64 18.76 -9.28
CA MET A 532 -14.32 17.70 -10.04
C MET A 532 -15.68 17.33 -9.46
N TYR A 533 -15.88 17.54 -8.16
CA TYR A 533 -17.09 17.11 -7.45
C TYR A 533 -17.94 18.29 -6.94
N ASP A 534 -17.68 19.51 -7.43
CA ASP A 534 -18.37 20.75 -7.02
C ASP A 534 -18.47 20.93 -5.50
N LEU A 535 -17.43 20.49 -4.79
CA LEU A 535 -17.32 20.64 -3.34
C LEU A 535 -16.63 21.97 -3.02
N PRO A 536 -17.02 22.66 -1.93
CA PRO A 536 -16.36 23.90 -1.53
C PRO A 536 -14.85 23.64 -1.40
N TYR A 537 -14.06 24.55 -1.97
CA TYR A 537 -12.60 24.45 -1.90
C TYR A 537 -12.16 24.36 -0.44
N TYR A 538 -11.31 23.39 -0.18
CA TYR A 538 -10.64 23.26 1.10
C TYR A 538 -9.49 24.28 1.15
N ASP A 539 -9.68 25.38 1.88
CA ASP A 539 -8.64 26.38 2.09
C ASP A 539 -7.88 26.11 3.40
N PRO A 540 -6.63 25.59 3.32
CA PRO A 540 -5.82 25.31 4.50
C PRO A 540 -5.37 26.57 5.26
N THR A 541 -5.53 27.78 4.67
CA THR A 541 -5.06 29.06 5.22
C THR A 541 -6.12 29.90 5.91
N THR A 542 -7.41 29.55 5.78
CA THR A 542 -8.52 30.30 6.40
C THR A 542 -8.76 30.00 7.88
N ARG A 543 -7.72 29.54 8.60
CA ARG A 543 -7.82 29.09 9.99
C ARG A 543 -6.73 29.65 10.87
#